data_AF-A0A1Y1JK27-F1
#
_entry.id   AF-A0A1Y1JK27-F1
#
_cell.length_a   1.000
_cell.length_b   1.000
_cell.length_c   1.000
_cell.angle_alpha   90.00
_cell.angle_beta   90.00
_cell.angle_gamma   90.00
#
_symmetry.space_group_name_H-M   'P 1'
#
loop_
_entity.id
_entity.type
_entity.pdbx_description
1 polymer ?
#
loop_
_entity_poly.entity_id
_entity_poly.type
_entity_poly.pdbx_seq_one_letter_code
_entity_poly.pdbx_strand_id
1 'polypeptide(L)'
;MTGSRDVNDNFDFEGIFPSCRKEYLEIEGKTSVLPNNLLNMCHNIMNNTGLCGTRQNSFNAANYCKNLGIYLNHIQSRHQGEKKRSCLFFFYKLKHMVKTYNGTCSTTVECYNIMKADRQIMGSSMSTFFTQKISDICHEYASNNNIDNNIFSKLQDLEELYDIYEKFIEHNNDGCAHDSIIKEYNQIIAKYGNENASFMKELEKIKAQCSTFIEKYNQCQTSSINAKPISADDQVISIVTSNVTSTETAPVAHAVMNVWRHTGTGVSAFTVVFLIIMLILYKFTIMGSFLQSIVRNLRKNIMKKNSVHQNSKDSFDRIYNYLNDNNYRIAYISEE
;
A
#
# COMPACT_ATOMS: atom_id res chain seq x y z
N MET A 1 -3.37 -32.44 -37.33
CA MET A 1 -2.69 -31.42 -36.50
C MET A 1 -3.75 -30.70 -35.68
N THR A 2 -4.05 -31.20 -34.49
CA THR A 2 -4.89 -30.50 -33.51
C THR A 2 -4.02 -29.43 -32.86
N GLY A 3 -4.16 -28.17 -33.28
CA GLY A 3 -3.50 -27.06 -32.62
C GLY A 3 -3.87 -27.08 -31.15
N SER A 4 -2.87 -27.17 -30.27
CA SER A 4 -3.06 -27.00 -28.82
C SER A 4 -3.65 -25.61 -28.63
N ARG A 5 -4.95 -25.53 -28.34
CA ARG A 5 -5.61 -24.29 -27.93
C ARG A 5 -4.83 -23.74 -26.75
N ASP A 6 -4.40 -22.49 -26.84
CA ASP A 6 -3.68 -21.83 -25.76
C ASP A 6 -4.59 -21.81 -24.52
N VAL A 7 -4.09 -22.37 -23.40
CA VAL A 7 -4.83 -22.45 -22.12
C VAL A 7 -5.30 -21.05 -21.67
N ASN A 8 -4.62 -20.01 -22.13
CA ASN A 8 -4.95 -18.61 -21.90
C ASN A 8 -6.30 -18.15 -22.47
N ASP A 9 -6.80 -18.80 -23.52
CA ASP A 9 -8.06 -18.38 -24.18
C ASP A 9 -9.31 -18.73 -23.35
N ASN A 10 -9.16 -19.60 -22.35
CA ASN A 10 -10.28 -20.11 -21.55
C ASN A 10 -10.37 -19.49 -20.16
N PHE A 11 -9.41 -18.66 -19.75
CA PHE A 11 -9.52 -17.98 -18.45
C PHE A 11 -10.65 -16.94 -18.49
N ASP A 12 -11.52 -16.99 -17.49
CA ASP A 12 -12.70 -16.13 -17.37
C ASP A 12 -12.38 -14.95 -16.44
N PHE A 13 -12.18 -13.78 -17.04
CA PHE A 13 -11.92 -12.53 -16.30
C PHE A 13 -13.20 -11.88 -15.78
N GLU A 14 -14.38 -12.32 -16.22
CA GLU A 14 -15.61 -11.57 -16.02
C GLU A 14 -16.01 -11.46 -14.54
N GLY A 15 -16.26 -10.23 -14.11
CA GLY A 15 -16.75 -9.91 -12.77
C GLY A 15 -15.74 -10.12 -11.64
N ILE A 16 -14.48 -10.45 -11.94
CA ILE A 16 -13.39 -10.39 -10.96
C ILE A 16 -13.19 -8.94 -10.52
N PHE A 17 -13.11 -8.02 -11.49
CA PHE A 17 -13.02 -6.59 -11.23
C PHE A 17 -14.34 -5.87 -11.53
N PRO A 18 -14.61 -4.71 -10.89
CA PRO A 18 -13.90 -4.15 -9.73
C PRO A 18 -14.28 -4.82 -8.40
N SER A 19 -15.31 -5.68 -8.39
CA SER A 19 -15.98 -6.15 -7.19
C SER A 19 -15.03 -6.86 -6.21
N CYS A 20 -14.27 -7.87 -6.66
CA CYS A 20 -13.38 -8.61 -5.76
C CYS A 20 -12.24 -7.74 -5.22
N ARG A 21 -11.71 -6.80 -6.04
CA ARG A 21 -10.71 -5.80 -5.61
C ARG A 21 -11.26 -4.92 -4.49
N LYS A 22 -12.45 -4.34 -4.69
CA LYS A 22 -13.10 -3.49 -3.68
C LYS A 22 -13.30 -4.24 -2.36
N GLU A 23 -13.83 -5.46 -2.42
CA GLU A 23 -14.04 -6.30 -1.23
C GLU A 23 -12.72 -6.61 -0.49
N TYR A 24 -11.66 -6.89 -1.23
CA TYR A 24 -10.34 -7.13 -0.67
C TYR A 24 -9.80 -5.88 0.04
N LEU A 25 -9.90 -4.71 -0.57
CA LEU A 25 -9.46 -3.44 0.02
C LEU A 25 -10.29 -3.07 1.27
N GLU A 26 -11.60 -3.32 1.25
CA GLU A 26 -12.46 -3.13 2.43
C GLU A 26 -12.06 -4.02 3.60
N ILE A 27 -11.46 -5.18 3.34
CA ILE A 27 -10.96 -6.12 4.34
C ILE A 27 -9.57 -5.70 4.82
N GLU A 28 -8.69 -5.29 3.92
CA GLU A 28 -7.35 -4.78 4.23
C GLU A 28 -7.39 -3.56 5.17
N GLY A 29 -8.36 -2.66 4.98
CA GLY A 29 -8.58 -1.50 5.86
C GLY A 29 -9.10 -1.85 7.26
N LYS A 30 -9.64 -3.07 7.47
CA LYS A 30 -10.17 -3.50 8.77
C LYS A 30 -9.04 -4.08 9.61
N THR A 31 -8.57 -3.30 10.59
CA THR A 31 -7.62 -3.75 11.61
C THR A 31 -8.29 -4.71 12.62
N SER A 32 -8.83 -5.84 12.17
CA SER A 32 -9.30 -6.87 13.09
C SER A 32 -8.09 -7.53 13.77
N VAL A 33 -8.22 -7.77 15.08
CA VAL A 33 -7.31 -8.65 15.82
C VAL A 33 -7.25 -9.97 15.06
N LEU A 34 -6.05 -10.38 14.67
CA LEU A 34 -5.90 -11.59 13.90
C LEU A 34 -6.27 -12.78 14.78
N PRO A 35 -7.13 -13.69 14.32
CA PRO A 35 -7.17 -14.98 14.96
C PRO A 35 -5.80 -15.63 14.73
N ASN A 36 -5.21 -16.18 15.80
CA ASN A 36 -3.83 -16.66 15.85
C ASN A 36 -3.52 -17.72 14.76
N ASN A 37 -4.53 -18.40 14.24
CA ASN A 37 -4.42 -19.37 13.16
C ASN A 37 -3.90 -18.76 11.84
N LEU A 38 -4.28 -17.52 11.52
CA LEU A 38 -3.80 -16.85 10.31
C LEU A 38 -2.30 -16.52 10.38
N LEU A 39 -1.75 -16.29 11.58
CA LEU A 39 -0.29 -16.09 11.74
C LEU A 39 0.48 -17.37 11.39
N ASN A 40 -0.03 -18.53 11.80
CA ASN A 40 0.61 -19.81 11.53
C ASN A 40 0.61 -20.13 10.04
N MET A 41 -0.53 -19.90 9.36
CA MET A 41 -0.62 -19.98 7.91
C MET A 41 0.44 -19.12 7.22
N CYS A 42 0.61 -17.88 7.69
CA CYS A 42 1.60 -16.97 7.12
C CYS A 42 3.03 -17.40 7.37
N HIS A 43 3.35 -17.90 8.56
CA HIS A 43 4.65 -18.52 8.78
C HIS A 43 4.89 -19.72 7.88
N ASN A 44 3.87 -20.56 7.63
CA ASN A 44 4.03 -21.74 6.78
C ASN A 44 4.33 -21.35 5.34
N ILE A 45 3.54 -20.44 4.76
CA ILE A 45 3.81 -20.00 3.38
C ILE A 45 5.18 -19.32 3.31
N MET A 46 5.52 -18.46 4.27
CA MET A 46 6.81 -17.76 4.28
C MET A 46 8.01 -18.72 4.34
N ASN A 47 7.95 -19.72 5.21
CA ASN A 47 9.04 -20.68 5.35
C ASN A 47 9.13 -21.63 4.16
N ASN A 48 8.00 -22.14 3.66
CA ASN A 48 7.98 -23.17 2.63
C ASN A 48 8.22 -22.64 1.22
N THR A 49 7.82 -21.40 0.94
CA THR A 49 8.07 -20.78 -0.37
C THR A 49 9.39 -20.00 -0.40
N GLY A 50 10.08 -19.87 0.74
CA GLY A 50 11.35 -19.14 0.83
C GLY A 50 11.21 -17.62 0.83
N LEU A 51 10.09 -17.07 1.31
CA LEU A 51 9.82 -15.62 1.42
C LEU A 51 10.67 -14.95 2.54
N CYS A 52 11.87 -15.46 2.80
CA CYS A 52 12.81 -14.94 3.79
C CYS A 52 13.66 -13.83 3.16
N GLY A 53 13.06 -12.67 2.98
CA GLY A 53 13.78 -11.45 2.59
C GLY A 53 14.44 -10.74 3.79
N THR A 54 14.66 -9.44 3.64
CA THR A 54 15.03 -8.56 4.77
C THR A 54 13.96 -8.60 5.87
N ARG A 55 14.31 -8.23 7.10
CA ARG A 55 13.34 -8.15 8.23
C ARG A 55 12.08 -7.33 7.88
N GLN A 56 12.25 -6.26 7.10
CA GLN A 56 11.14 -5.42 6.63
C GLN A 56 10.25 -6.16 5.62
N ASN A 57 10.84 -6.88 4.67
CA ASN A 57 10.10 -7.69 3.71
C ASN A 57 9.29 -8.78 4.42
N SER A 58 9.86 -9.43 5.44
CA SER A 58 9.15 -10.43 6.23
C SER A 58 7.92 -9.85 6.93
N PHE A 59 8.01 -8.63 7.47
CA PHE A 59 6.88 -7.98 8.11
C PHE A 59 5.77 -7.62 7.10
N ASN A 60 6.15 -7.08 5.94
CA ASN A 60 5.19 -6.72 4.89
C ASN A 60 4.53 -7.98 4.29
N ALA A 61 5.31 -9.04 4.05
CA ALA A 61 4.81 -10.34 3.60
C ALA A 61 3.83 -10.94 4.61
N ALA A 62 4.13 -10.86 5.90
CA ALA A 62 3.24 -11.34 6.96
C ALA A 62 1.91 -10.57 6.97
N ASN A 63 1.94 -9.24 6.81
CA ASN A 63 0.72 -8.43 6.73
C ASN A 63 -0.10 -8.74 5.48
N TYR A 64 0.55 -8.85 4.33
CA TYR A 64 -0.11 -9.21 3.07
C TYR A 64 -0.78 -10.59 3.18
N CYS A 65 -0.06 -11.56 3.71
CA CYS A 65 -0.58 -12.90 3.96
C CYS A 65 -1.76 -12.88 4.96
N LYS A 66 -1.69 -12.03 5.99
CA LYS A 66 -2.80 -11.79 6.91
C LYS A 66 -4.06 -11.34 6.15
N ASN A 67 -3.93 -10.38 5.24
CA ASN A 67 -5.05 -9.85 4.47
C ASN A 67 -5.64 -10.93 3.56
N LEU A 68 -4.79 -11.74 2.92
CA LEU A 68 -5.21 -12.92 2.17
C LEU A 68 -5.99 -13.93 3.01
N GLY A 69 -5.54 -14.19 4.25
CA GLY A 69 -6.23 -15.10 5.17
C GLY A 69 -7.61 -14.62 5.58
N ILE A 70 -7.75 -13.32 5.89
CA ILE A 70 -9.05 -12.73 6.22
C ILE A 70 -9.96 -12.74 4.99
N TYR A 71 -9.42 -12.43 3.80
CA TYR A 71 -10.16 -12.47 2.54
C TYR A 71 -10.69 -13.88 2.25
N LEU A 72 -9.86 -14.91 2.41
CA LEU A 72 -10.27 -16.31 2.25
C LEU A 72 -11.41 -16.70 3.20
N ASN A 73 -11.37 -16.22 4.44
CA ASN A 73 -12.47 -16.43 5.39
C ASN A 73 -13.75 -15.66 4.97
N HIS A 74 -13.62 -14.45 4.42
CA HIS A 74 -14.75 -13.70 3.88
C HIS A 74 -15.43 -14.41 2.70
N ILE A 75 -14.65 -15.07 1.83
CA ILE A 75 -15.18 -15.82 0.68
C ILE A 75 -16.12 -16.95 1.14
N GLN A 76 -15.88 -17.55 2.30
CA GLN A 76 -16.67 -18.68 2.81
C GLN A 76 -18.16 -18.36 2.95
N SER A 77 -18.49 -17.11 3.34
CA SER A 77 -19.87 -16.67 3.53
C SER A 77 -20.60 -16.24 2.25
N ARG A 78 -19.95 -16.31 1.08
CA ARG A 78 -20.51 -15.84 -0.20
C ARG A 78 -21.41 -16.85 -0.92
N HIS A 79 -22.22 -16.35 -1.85
CA HIS A 79 -22.96 -17.19 -2.80
C HIS A 79 -22.02 -17.91 -3.77
N GLN A 80 -22.41 -19.08 -4.27
CA GLN A 80 -21.53 -19.98 -5.03
C GLN A 80 -20.96 -19.36 -6.32
N GLY A 81 -21.76 -18.62 -7.09
CA GLY A 81 -21.27 -17.89 -8.27
C GLY A 81 -20.22 -16.83 -7.93
N GLU A 82 -20.33 -16.20 -6.75
CA GLU A 82 -19.36 -15.21 -6.28
C GLU A 82 -18.07 -15.87 -5.75
N LYS A 83 -18.19 -17.06 -5.16
CA LYS A 83 -17.05 -17.80 -4.64
C LYS A 83 -16.01 -18.08 -5.70
N LYS A 84 -16.43 -18.47 -6.92
CA LYS A 84 -15.52 -18.70 -8.05
C LYS A 84 -14.65 -17.46 -8.32
N ARG A 85 -15.28 -16.32 -8.63
CA ARG A 85 -14.56 -15.07 -8.95
C ARG A 85 -13.68 -14.57 -7.79
N SER A 86 -14.17 -14.64 -6.55
CA SER A 86 -13.38 -14.23 -5.39
C SER A 86 -12.21 -15.17 -5.12
N CYS A 87 -12.35 -16.48 -5.36
CA CYS A 87 -11.24 -17.43 -5.29
C CYS A 87 -10.18 -17.18 -6.37
N LEU A 88 -10.59 -16.85 -7.60
CA LEU A 88 -9.66 -16.45 -8.67
C LEU A 88 -8.88 -15.19 -8.28
N PHE A 89 -9.57 -14.17 -7.74
CA PHE A 89 -8.92 -12.97 -7.24
C PHE A 89 -7.96 -13.27 -6.07
N PHE A 90 -8.37 -14.13 -5.14
CA PHE A 90 -7.52 -14.60 -4.05
C PHE A 90 -6.23 -15.27 -4.58
N PHE A 91 -6.33 -16.13 -5.58
CA PHE A 91 -5.15 -16.78 -6.18
C PHE A 91 -4.24 -15.79 -6.90
N TYR A 92 -4.81 -14.78 -7.55
CA TYR A 92 -4.06 -13.69 -8.14
C TYR A 92 -3.24 -12.96 -7.07
N LYS A 93 -3.88 -12.56 -5.96
CA LYS A 93 -3.22 -11.89 -4.83
C LYS A 93 -2.19 -12.78 -4.14
N LEU A 94 -2.46 -14.08 -4.02
CA LEU A 94 -1.51 -15.07 -3.50
C LEU A 94 -0.26 -15.12 -4.37
N LYS A 95 -0.42 -15.24 -5.69
CA LYS A 95 0.69 -15.25 -6.64
C LYS A 95 1.44 -13.93 -6.65
N HIS A 96 0.73 -12.80 -6.55
CA HIS A 96 1.32 -11.47 -6.43
C HIS A 96 2.22 -11.40 -5.20
N MET A 97 1.71 -11.80 -4.03
CA MET A 97 2.51 -11.85 -2.80
C MET A 97 3.77 -12.71 -2.97
N VAL A 98 3.62 -13.93 -3.50
CA VAL A 98 4.77 -14.84 -3.68
C VAL A 98 5.83 -14.20 -4.57
N LYS A 99 5.45 -13.60 -5.70
CA LYS A 99 6.38 -12.91 -6.60
C LYS A 99 7.04 -11.69 -5.96
N THR A 100 6.25 -10.83 -5.30
CA THR A 100 6.74 -9.58 -4.68
C THR A 100 7.83 -9.83 -3.65
N TYR A 101 7.80 -10.98 -2.97
CA TYR A 101 8.79 -11.33 -1.94
C TYR A 101 9.70 -12.49 -2.37
N ASN A 102 9.85 -12.72 -3.68
CA ASN A 102 10.76 -13.72 -4.28
C ASN A 102 10.56 -15.15 -3.78
N GLY A 103 9.33 -15.52 -3.41
CA GLY A 103 9.01 -16.88 -3.06
C GLY A 103 8.85 -17.78 -4.28
N THR A 104 8.74 -19.07 -4.00
CA THR A 104 8.64 -20.13 -5.00
C THR A 104 7.37 -20.95 -4.79
N CYS A 105 6.57 -21.01 -5.84
CA CYS A 105 5.56 -22.03 -6.10
C CYS A 105 5.17 -21.90 -7.58
N SER A 106 5.07 -23.01 -8.28
CA SER A 106 4.95 -23.01 -9.76
C SER A 106 3.51 -22.87 -10.25
N THR A 107 2.56 -23.46 -9.52
CA THR A 107 1.14 -23.50 -9.89
C THR A 107 0.25 -22.94 -8.79
N THR A 108 -0.94 -22.48 -9.15
CA THR A 108 -1.97 -22.02 -8.19
C THR A 108 -2.28 -23.08 -7.13
N VAL A 109 -2.41 -24.35 -7.55
CA VAL A 109 -2.66 -25.49 -6.66
C VAL A 109 -1.51 -25.67 -5.67
N GLU A 110 -0.27 -25.65 -6.14
CA GLU A 110 0.91 -25.80 -5.29
C GLU A 110 0.99 -24.68 -4.25
N CYS A 111 0.86 -23.41 -4.68
CA CYS A 111 0.89 -22.27 -3.77
C CYS A 111 -0.18 -22.39 -2.67
N TYR A 112 -1.39 -22.78 -3.06
CA TYR A 112 -2.51 -22.92 -2.13
C TYR A 112 -2.34 -24.11 -1.19
N ASN A 113 -1.80 -25.24 -1.68
CA ASN A 113 -1.50 -26.39 -0.83
C ASN A 113 -0.39 -26.09 0.17
N ILE A 114 0.64 -25.33 -0.22
CA ILE A 114 1.68 -24.86 0.70
C ILE A 114 1.08 -23.97 1.80
N MET A 115 0.19 -23.05 1.42
CA MET A 115 -0.52 -22.19 2.36
C MET A 115 -1.35 -23.01 3.35
N LYS A 116 -2.03 -24.06 2.86
CA LYS A 116 -2.88 -24.96 3.65
C LYS A 116 -2.13 -25.98 4.49
N ALA A 117 -0.87 -26.25 4.20
CA ALA A 117 -0.13 -27.32 4.85
C ALA A 117 -0.06 -27.03 6.36
N ASP A 118 -0.66 -27.93 7.15
CA ASP A 118 -0.49 -27.91 8.59
C ASP A 118 0.95 -28.28 8.88
N ARG A 119 1.69 -27.36 9.52
CA ARG A 119 2.96 -27.71 10.11
C ARG A 119 2.62 -28.57 11.32
N GLN A 120 2.73 -29.89 11.19
CA GLN A 120 3.03 -30.72 12.35
C GLN A 120 4.37 -30.20 12.87
N ILE A 121 4.33 -29.31 13.86
CA ILE A 121 5.53 -28.91 14.58
C ILE A 121 5.98 -30.17 15.33
N MET A 122 6.75 -31.01 14.65
CA MET A 122 7.45 -32.13 15.24
C MET A 122 8.44 -31.54 16.25
N GLY A 123 8.09 -31.56 17.53
CA GLY A 123 9.10 -31.47 18.60
C GLY A 123 8.84 -30.53 19.77
N SER A 124 7.80 -29.69 19.78
CA SER A 124 7.52 -28.86 20.97
C SER A 124 6.27 -29.36 21.69
N SER A 125 6.48 -29.91 22.90
CA SER A 125 5.48 -30.45 23.85
C SER A 125 4.42 -29.43 24.35
N MET A 126 4.23 -28.32 23.63
CA MET A 126 3.33 -27.24 23.97
C MET A 126 2.54 -26.80 22.74
N SER A 127 1.99 -27.78 22.00
CA SER A 127 1.07 -27.54 20.89
C SER A 127 -0.29 -27.10 21.45
N THR A 128 -0.45 -25.81 21.71
CA THR A 128 -1.79 -25.24 21.84
C THR A 128 -2.53 -25.48 20.52
N PHE A 129 -3.58 -26.29 20.62
CA PHE A 129 -4.47 -26.74 19.54
C PHE A 129 -5.06 -25.56 18.76
N PHE A 130 -4.36 -25.06 17.74
CA PHE A 130 -4.97 -24.19 16.74
C PHE A 130 -5.48 -25.06 15.60
N THR A 131 -6.63 -25.70 15.82
CA THR A 131 -7.28 -26.64 14.89
C THR A 131 -8.09 -25.97 13.79
N GLN A 132 -8.03 -24.64 13.66
CA GLN A 132 -8.79 -23.97 12.62
C GLN A 132 -8.09 -24.11 11.26
N LYS A 133 -8.41 -25.23 10.61
CA LYS A 133 -8.01 -25.57 9.24
C LYS A 133 -8.37 -24.42 8.31
N ILE A 134 -7.42 -24.03 7.47
CA ILE A 134 -7.65 -23.05 6.40
C ILE A 134 -8.81 -23.57 5.53
N SER A 135 -9.76 -22.67 5.26
CA SER A 135 -10.98 -23.02 4.52
C SER A 135 -10.61 -23.66 3.19
N ASP A 136 -11.17 -24.84 2.92
CA ASP A 136 -11.01 -25.57 1.65
C ASP A 136 -11.85 -24.94 0.50
N ILE A 137 -12.48 -23.79 0.75
CA ILE A 137 -13.47 -23.17 -0.13
C ILE A 137 -12.95 -22.87 -1.55
N CYS A 138 -11.65 -22.62 -1.69
CA CYS A 138 -11.06 -22.34 -3.00
C CYS A 138 -10.40 -23.55 -3.67
N HIS A 139 -10.37 -24.72 -3.02
CA HIS A 139 -9.60 -25.87 -3.51
C HIS A 139 -10.05 -26.37 -4.88
N GLU A 140 -11.36 -26.43 -5.13
CA GLU A 140 -11.91 -26.87 -6.42
C GLU A 140 -11.55 -25.90 -7.57
N TYR A 141 -11.38 -24.62 -7.27
CA TYR A 141 -11.03 -23.61 -8.28
C TYR A 141 -9.54 -23.60 -8.59
N ALA A 142 -8.68 -23.96 -7.64
CA ALA A 142 -7.23 -23.98 -7.85
C ALA A 142 -6.83 -24.93 -8.98
N SER A 143 -7.39 -26.14 -8.99
CA SER A 143 -7.05 -27.21 -9.94
C SER A 143 -7.43 -26.89 -11.38
N ASN A 144 -8.52 -26.13 -11.56
CA ASN A 144 -9.08 -25.85 -12.88
C ASN A 144 -8.66 -24.49 -13.43
N ASN A 145 -8.07 -23.62 -12.61
CA ASN A 145 -7.79 -22.22 -12.97
C ASN A 145 -6.37 -21.84 -12.55
N ASN A 146 -5.38 -22.52 -13.14
CA ASN A 146 -3.99 -22.14 -12.93
C ASN A 146 -3.75 -20.74 -13.48
N ILE A 147 -3.35 -19.82 -12.62
CA ILE A 147 -2.95 -18.47 -13.00
C ILE A 147 -1.48 -18.57 -13.41
N ASP A 148 -1.23 -18.71 -14.70
CA ASP A 148 0.12 -18.70 -15.26
C ASP A 148 0.70 -17.27 -15.30
N ASN A 149 1.83 -17.05 -15.98
CA ASN A 149 2.45 -15.72 -16.02
C ASN A 149 1.70 -14.74 -16.94
N ASN A 150 1.04 -15.23 -17.98
CA ASN A 150 0.27 -14.40 -18.91
C ASN A 150 -1.02 -13.91 -18.23
N ILE A 151 -1.81 -14.83 -17.66
CA ILE A 151 -3.02 -14.50 -16.89
C ILE A 151 -2.67 -13.58 -15.73
N PHE A 152 -1.58 -13.85 -15.01
CA PHE A 152 -1.11 -12.98 -13.94
C PHE A 152 -0.84 -11.55 -14.41
N SER A 153 -0.11 -11.38 -15.53
CA SER A 153 0.18 -10.06 -16.07
C SER A 153 -1.10 -9.30 -16.47
N LYS A 154 -2.07 -10.00 -17.07
CA LYS A 154 -3.36 -9.41 -17.44
C LYS A 154 -4.18 -8.97 -16.23
N LEU A 155 -4.23 -9.78 -15.17
CA LEU A 155 -4.90 -9.41 -13.92
C LEU A 155 -4.20 -8.22 -13.22
N GLN A 156 -2.87 -8.15 -13.30
CA GLN A 156 -2.10 -7.04 -12.78
C GLN A 156 -2.38 -5.74 -13.55
N ASP A 157 -2.40 -5.79 -14.88
CA ASP A 157 -2.71 -4.63 -15.72
C ASP A 157 -4.17 -4.15 -15.49
N LEU A 158 -5.13 -5.06 -15.27
CA LEU A 158 -6.49 -4.68 -14.88
C LEU A 158 -6.52 -3.98 -13.53
N GLU A 159 -5.80 -4.50 -12.53
CA GLU A 159 -5.71 -3.87 -11.21
C GLU A 159 -5.10 -2.46 -11.31
N GLU A 160 -4.00 -2.31 -12.06
CA GLU A 160 -3.34 -1.02 -12.26
C GLU A 160 -4.24 -0.01 -12.98
N LEU A 161 -5.04 -0.45 -13.97
CA LEU A 161 -6.04 0.41 -14.59
C LEU A 161 -7.10 0.89 -13.57
N TYR A 162 -7.52 0.05 -12.63
CA TYR A 162 -8.44 0.46 -11.57
C TYR A 162 -7.80 1.43 -10.57
N ASP A 163 -6.51 1.27 -10.26
CA ASP A 163 -5.76 2.25 -9.46
C ASP A 163 -5.71 3.61 -10.19
N ILE A 164 -5.47 3.60 -11.50
CA ILE A 164 -5.50 4.81 -12.35
C ILE A 164 -6.90 5.46 -12.34
N TYR A 165 -7.96 4.65 -12.43
CA TYR A 165 -9.33 5.15 -12.35
C TYR A 165 -9.63 5.83 -11.00
N GLU A 166 -9.13 5.29 -9.89
CA GLU A 166 -9.25 5.94 -8.57
C GLU A 166 -8.51 7.28 -8.53
N LYS A 167 -7.31 7.37 -9.10
CA LYS A 167 -6.59 8.66 -9.23
C LYS A 167 -7.40 9.68 -10.04
N PHE A 168 -8.08 9.25 -11.12
CA PHE A 168 -8.97 10.14 -11.88
C PHE A 168 -10.11 10.69 -11.03
N ILE A 169 -10.72 9.86 -10.17
CA ILE A 169 -11.77 10.30 -9.25
C ILE A 169 -11.22 11.32 -8.24
N GLU A 170 -10.08 11.04 -7.62
CA GLU A 170 -9.46 11.89 -6.61
C GLU A 170 -9.17 13.30 -7.15
N HIS A 171 -8.80 13.39 -8.42
CA HIS A 171 -8.39 14.64 -9.05
C HIS A 171 -9.40 15.24 -10.04
N ASN A 172 -10.66 14.84 -10.00
CA ASN A 172 -11.68 15.30 -10.96
C ASN A 172 -11.82 16.85 -10.97
N ASN A 173 -11.49 17.53 -9.88
CA ASN A 173 -11.61 18.99 -9.77
C ASN A 173 -10.51 19.75 -10.52
N ASP A 174 -9.34 19.15 -10.75
CA ASP A 174 -8.17 19.85 -11.27
C ASP A 174 -8.14 19.96 -12.80
N GLY A 175 -9.08 19.29 -13.48
CA GLY A 175 -9.45 19.44 -14.90
C GLY A 175 -8.38 19.10 -15.94
N CYS A 176 -7.19 19.65 -15.79
CA CYS A 176 -6.16 19.76 -16.82
C CYS A 176 -4.76 19.32 -16.35
N ALA A 177 -4.57 18.88 -15.11
CA ALA A 177 -3.25 18.62 -14.52
C ALA A 177 -2.87 17.12 -14.44
N HIS A 178 -3.16 16.32 -15.48
CA HIS A 178 -3.11 14.84 -15.39
C HIS A 178 -2.35 14.13 -16.52
N ASP A 179 -1.39 14.79 -17.17
CA ASP A 179 -0.59 14.21 -18.27
C ASP A 179 0.05 12.87 -17.88
N SER A 180 0.54 12.74 -16.64
CA SER A 180 1.16 11.50 -16.14
C SER A 180 0.16 10.35 -16.03
N ILE A 181 -1.02 10.59 -15.46
CA ILE A 181 -2.06 9.57 -15.26
C ILE A 181 -2.56 9.06 -16.61
N ILE A 182 -2.77 9.96 -17.57
CA ILE A 182 -3.23 9.59 -18.92
C ILE A 182 -2.15 8.86 -19.71
N LYS A 183 -0.88 9.23 -19.51
CA LYS A 183 0.24 8.48 -20.08
C LYS A 183 0.30 7.06 -19.53
N GLU A 184 0.19 6.87 -18.22
CA GLU A 184 0.12 5.55 -17.57
C GLU A 184 -1.04 4.72 -18.15
N TYR A 185 -2.24 5.31 -18.22
CA TYR A 185 -3.43 4.67 -18.80
C TYR A 185 -3.19 4.21 -20.24
N ASN A 186 -2.73 5.11 -21.11
CA ASN A 186 -2.51 4.81 -22.53
C ASN A 186 -1.42 3.76 -22.73
N GLN A 187 -0.39 3.74 -21.88
CA GLN A 187 0.66 2.72 -21.93
C GLN A 187 0.11 1.32 -21.69
N ILE A 188 -0.83 1.16 -20.74
CA ILE A 188 -1.44 -0.14 -20.47
C ILE A 188 -2.42 -0.52 -21.57
N ILE A 189 -3.31 0.39 -21.98
CA ILE A 189 -4.30 0.12 -23.03
C ILE A 189 -3.64 -0.26 -24.36
N ALA A 190 -2.52 0.38 -24.72
CA ALA A 190 -1.82 0.10 -25.98
C ALA A 190 -1.21 -1.30 -26.07
N LYS A 191 -1.06 -2.02 -24.95
CA LYS A 191 -0.55 -3.42 -24.96
C LYS A 191 -1.54 -4.39 -25.61
N TYR A 192 -2.82 -4.03 -25.72
CA TYR A 192 -3.89 -4.98 -26.04
C TYR A 192 -4.66 -4.56 -27.30
N GLY A 193 -4.78 -5.50 -28.25
CA GLY A 193 -5.48 -5.29 -29.52
C GLY A 193 -6.46 -6.42 -29.90
N ASN A 194 -6.08 -7.68 -29.67
CA ASN A 194 -6.91 -8.87 -29.93
C ASN A 194 -6.61 -9.94 -28.88
N GLU A 195 -7.36 -9.92 -27.77
CA GLU A 195 -7.13 -10.81 -26.62
C GLU A 195 -8.34 -11.70 -26.34
N ASN A 196 -8.22 -12.54 -25.31
CA ASN A 196 -9.32 -13.29 -24.70
C ASN A 196 -10.59 -12.43 -24.56
N ALA A 197 -11.74 -12.95 -25.01
CA ALA A 197 -12.98 -12.20 -25.07
C ALA A 197 -13.47 -11.70 -23.70
N SER A 198 -13.30 -12.50 -22.64
CA SER A 198 -13.69 -12.09 -21.28
C SER A 198 -12.75 -11.02 -20.72
N PHE A 199 -11.45 -11.08 -21.06
CA PHE A 199 -10.49 -10.02 -20.72
C PHE A 199 -10.86 -8.70 -21.42
N MET A 200 -11.12 -8.76 -22.73
CA MET A 200 -11.52 -7.58 -23.51
C MET A 200 -12.81 -6.97 -22.97
N LYS A 201 -13.77 -7.80 -22.52
CA LYS A 201 -15.00 -7.32 -21.89
C LYS A 201 -14.75 -6.52 -20.62
N GLU A 202 -13.83 -6.96 -19.75
CA GLU A 202 -13.43 -6.20 -18.56
C GLU A 202 -12.64 -4.93 -18.94
N LEU A 203 -11.78 -5.01 -19.94
CA LEU A 203 -11.02 -3.85 -20.45
C LEU A 203 -11.95 -2.75 -21.00
N GLU A 204 -12.98 -3.12 -21.75
CA GLU A 204 -13.96 -2.16 -22.27
C GLU A 204 -14.82 -1.52 -21.17
N LYS A 205 -15.13 -2.24 -20.09
CA LYS A 205 -15.83 -1.66 -18.93
C LYS A 205 -15.01 -0.52 -18.31
N ILE A 206 -13.72 -0.72 -18.08
CA ILE A 206 -12.88 0.32 -17.48
C ILE A 206 -12.59 1.47 -18.45
N LYS A 207 -12.42 1.20 -19.75
CA LYS A 207 -12.34 2.25 -20.78
C LYS A 207 -13.57 3.16 -20.76
N ALA A 208 -14.76 2.57 -20.68
CA ALA A 208 -16.01 3.32 -20.59
C ALA A 208 -16.11 4.15 -19.29
N GLN A 209 -15.54 3.67 -18.18
CA GLN A 209 -15.48 4.44 -16.93
C GLN A 209 -14.49 5.60 -17.02
N CYS A 210 -13.37 5.43 -17.71
CA CYS A 210 -12.34 6.47 -17.89
C CYS A 210 -12.65 7.48 -19.00
N SER A 211 -13.58 7.20 -19.92
CA SER A 211 -13.81 8.00 -21.12
C SER A 211 -14.13 9.46 -20.82
N THR A 212 -14.97 9.71 -19.81
CA THR A 212 -15.36 11.07 -19.40
C THR A 212 -14.17 11.91 -18.92
N PHE A 213 -13.22 11.29 -18.21
CA PHE A 213 -11.99 11.95 -17.75
C PHE A 213 -11.05 12.24 -18.91
N ILE A 214 -10.92 11.30 -19.84
CA ILE A 214 -10.07 11.43 -21.02
C ILE A 214 -10.62 12.53 -21.94
N GLU A 215 -11.94 12.60 -22.14
CA GLU A 215 -12.59 13.66 -22.92
C GLU A 215 -12.34 15.04 -22.31
N LYS A 216 -12.52 15.18 -20.98
CA LYS A 216 -12.27 16.43 -20.25
C LYS A 216 -10.83 16.88 -20.38
N TYR A 217 -9.88 15.96 -20.27
CA TYR A 217 -8.47 16.24 -20.46
C TYR A 217 -8.15 16.73 -21.88
N ASN A 218 -8.72 16.08 -22.90
CA ASN A 218 -8.51 16.49 -24.29
C ASN A 218 -9.05 17.91 -24.53
N GLN A 219 -10.18 18.28 -23.92
CA GLN A 219 -10.71 19.64 -23.98
C GLN A 219 -9.74 20.67 -23.36
N CYS A 220 -9.10 20.33 -22.23
CA CYS A 220 -8.07 21.18 -21.64
C CYS A 220 -6.89 21.42 -22.58
N GLN A 221 -6.35 20.35 -23.17
CA GLN A 221 -5.21 20.45 -24.08
C GLN A 221 -5.50 21.33 -25.30
N THR A 222 -6.70 21.19 -25.89
CA THR A 222 -7.11 22.05 -27.02
C THR A 222 -7.28 23.52 -26.63
N SER A 223 -7.75 23.80 -25.42
CA SER A 223 -7.93 25.16 -24.91
C SER A 223 -6.59 25.87 -24.67
N SER A 224 -5.58 25.15 -24.19
CA SER A 224 -4.23 25.70 -23.98
C SER A 224 -3.51 26.07 -25.28
N ILE A 225 -3.75 25.34 -26.38
CA ILE A 225 -3.15 25.63 -27.69
C ILE A 225 -3.73 26.93 -28.28
N ASN A 226 -5.03 27.17 -28.09
CA ASN A 226 -5.73 28.33 -28.64
C ASN A 226 -5.53 29.62 -27.81
N ALA A 227 -5.06 29.50 -26.56
CA ALA A 227 -4.76 30.64 -25.69
C ALA A 227 -3.37 31.24 -25.95
N LYS A 228 -2.62 30.77 -26.95
CA LYS A 228 -1.32 31.36 -27.30
C LYS A 228 -1.56 32.82 -27.71
N PRO A 229 -0.98 33.81 -27.00
CA PRO A 229 -1.31 35.20 -27.21
C PRO A 229 -0.95 35.58 -28.64
N ILE A 230 -1.92 36.17 -29.34
CA ILE A 230 -1.69 36.93 -30.57
C ILE A 230 -0.57 37.90 -30.21
N SER A 231 0.63 37.62 -30.72
CA SER A 231 1.79 38.48 -30.57
C SER A 231 1.37 39.88 -31.00
N ALA A 232 1.53 40.84 -30.09
CA ALA A 232 1.21 42.23 -30.30
C ALA A 232 2.21 42.96 -31.21
N ASP A 233 2.90 42.25 -32.12
CA ASP A 233 3.88 42.83 -33.05
C ASP A 233 3.32 43.18 -34.44
N ASP A 234 2.01 43.07 -34.66
CA ASP A 234 1.37 43.60 -35.88
C ASP A 234 0.83 45.04 -35.70
N GLN A 235 1.57 45.87 -34.95
CA GLN A 235 1.55 47.32 -35.22
C GLN A 235 2.45 47.60 -36.42
N VAL A 236 1.83 47.57 -37.59
CA VAL A 236 2.32 48.11 -38.85
C VAL A 236 2.77 49.57 -38.65
N ILE A 237 4.06 49.77 -38.40
CA ILE A 237 4.73 51.06 -38.60
C ILE A 237 5.33 51.03 -40.01
N SER A 238 4.65 51.70 -40.94
CA SER A 238 5.21 52.11 -42.22
C SER A 238 6.21 53.25 -41.99
N ILE A 239 7.50 52.95 -41.81
CA ILE A 239 8.56 53.96 -41.92
C ILE A 239 9.67 53.42 -42.84
N VAL A 240 9.63 53.97 -44.05
CA VAL A 240 10.74 54.53 -44.84
C VAL A 240 12.15 54.04 -44.50
N THR A 241 12.73 53.40 -45.51
CA THR A 241 14.13 53.13 -45.78
C THR A 241 15.09 54.22 -45.28
N SER A 242 16.06 53.85 -44.45
CA SER A 242 17.33 54.57 -44.32
C SER A 242 18.45 53.63 -43.85
N ASN A 243 19.45 53.47 -44.71
CA ASN A 243 20.68 52.76 -44.47
C ASN A 243 21.52 53.49 -43.41
N VAL A 244 21.88 52.82 -42.30
CA VAL A 244 23.03 53.23 -41.47
C VAL A 244 23.76 52.01 -40.93
N THR A 245 25.07 52.04 -41.16
CA THR A 245 26.11 51.06 -40.84
C THR A 245 26.66 51.25 -39.42
N SER A 246 27.19 50.16 -38.84
CA SER A 246 28.15 50.12 -37.70
C SER A 246 27.52 50.33 -36.31
N THR A 247 27.95 49.74 -35.18
CA THR A 247 29.23 49.12 -34.77
C THR A 247 28.97 48.30 -33.48
N GLU A 248 29.80 47.29 -33.23
CA GLU A 248 29.86 46.52 -31.96
C GLU A 248 30.00 47.41 -30.72
N THR A 249 29.40 46.96 -29.61
CA THR A 249 30.08 46.89 -28.28
C THR A 249 29.21 46.11 -27.30
N ALA A 250 29.80 45.09 -26.67
CA ALA A 250 29.19 44.30 -25.61
C ALA A 250 29.29 45.04 -24.26
N PRO A 251 28.23 45.07 -23.43
CA PRO A 251 28.36 45.44 -22.03
C PRO A 251 28.51 44.19 -21.16
N VAL A 252 29.67 44.09 -20.53
CA VAL A 252 29.93 43.21 -19.37
C VAL A 252 29.16 43.77 -18.18
N ALA A 253 28.09 43.09 -17.77
CA ALA A 253 27.35 43.42 -16.56
C ALA A 253 28.05 42.80 -15.34
N HIS A 254 28.80 43.62 -14.60
CA HIS A 254 29.23 43.31 -13.24
C HIS A 254 28.05 43.46 -12.28
N ALA A 255 27.51 42.34 -11.80
CA ALA A 255 26.52 42.32 -10.73
C ALA A 255 27.21 42.54 -9.37
N VAL A 256 27.02 43.74 -8.83
CA VAL A 256 27.37 44.12 -7.46
C VAL A 256 26.39 43.42 -6.51
N MET A 257 26.84 42.38 -5.80
CA MET A 257 26.09 41.83 -4.66
C MET A 257 26.35 42.70 -3.42
N ASN A 258 25.49 43.70 -3.24
CA ASN A 258 25.40 44.41 -1.97
C ASN A 258 24.71 43.52 -0.93
N VAL A 259 25.55 43.07 -0.01
CA VAL A 259 25.28 42.70 1.37
C VAL A 259 24.08 43.44 1.94
N TRP A 260 22.98 42.71 2.20
CA TRP A 260 22.00 43.11 3.20
C TRP A 260 22.00 42.08 4.33
N ARG A 261 23.01 42.20 5.19
CA ARG A 261 22.94 41.71 6.56
C ARG A 261 22.31 42.81 7.38
N HIS A 262 21.09 42.65 7.86
CA HIS A 262 20.69 43.13 9.19
C HIS A 262 19.41 42.42 9.66
N THR A 263 19.46 41.92 10.89
CA THR A 263 18.37 41.69 11.87
C THR A 263 17.23 40.76 11.43
N GLY A 264 17.12 39.52 11.93
CA GLY A 264 17.22 39.14 13.34
C GLY A 264 15.85 39.30 14.00
N THR A 265 15.33 38.21 14.59
CA THR A 265 14.10 38.14 15.41
C THR A 265 12.72 38.10 14.73
N GLY A 266 12.61 37.80 13.44
CA GLY A 266 11.29 37.62 12.77
C GLY A 266 10.86 36.18 12.50
N VAL A 267 11.82 35.26 12.28
CA VAL A 267 11.52 33.94 11.70
C VAL A 267 11.00 32.92 12.74
N SER A 268 11.31 33.11 14.04
CA SER A 268 10.87 32.18 15.09
C SER A 268 9.39 32.34 15.48
N ALA A 269 8.79 33.51 15.26
CA ALA A 269 7.38 33.72 15.60
C ALA A 269 6.45 33.01 14.60
N PHE A 270 6.79 33.03 13.31
CA PHE A 270 5.98 32.39 12.28
C PHE A 270 6.00 30.86 12.38
N THR A 271 7.12 30.25 12.75
CA THR A 271 7.19 28.78 12.91
C THR A 271 6.29 28.28 14.04
N VAL A 272 6.21 29.02 15.15
CA VAL A 272 5.32 28.68 16.27
C VAL A 272 3.85 28.82 15.87
N VAL A 273 3.48 29.89 15.16
CA VAL A 273 2.10 30.10 14.69
C VAL A 273 1.69 29.03 13.67
N PHE A 274 2.57 28.67 12.73
CA PHE A 274 2.32 27.58 11.78
C PHE A 274 2.15 26.22 12.48
N LEU A 275 2.95 25.92 13.51
CA LEU A 275 2.79 24.70 14.30
C LEU A 275 1.45 24.67 15.06
N ILE A 276 1.00 25.81 15.62
CA ILE A 276 -0.31 25.90 16.30
C ILE A 276 -1.45 25.69 15.29
N ILE A 277 -1.39 26.33 14.12
CA ILE A 277 -2.40 26.16 13.07
C ILE A 277 -2.44 24.70 12.59
N MET A 278 -1.28 24.07 12.36
CA MET A 278 -1.19 22.65 12.01
C MET A 278 -1.81 21.75 13.09
N LEU A 279 -1.55 22.00 14.38
CA LEU A 279 -2.14 21.22 15.48
C LEU A 279 -3.66 21.39 15.58
N ILE A 280 -4.18 22.59 15.31
CA ILE A 280 -5.62 22.85 15.28
C ILE A 280 -6.26 22.13 14.09
N LEU A 281 -5.72 22.31 12.87
CA LEU A 281 -6.22 21.63 11.67
C LEU A 281 -6.16 20.11 11.80
N TYR A 282 -5.10 19.60 12.43
CA TYR A 282 -4.93 18.17 12.71
C TYR A 282 -5.96 17.63 13.71
N LYS A 283 -6.39 18.46 14.67
CA LYS A 283 -7.44 18.11 15.64
C LYS A 283 -8.84 18.10 15.00
N PHE A 284 -9.08 18.92 13.98
CA PHE A 284 -10.38 19.05 13.30
C PHE A 284 -10.51 18.21 12.02
N THR A 285 -9.40 17.69 11.50
CA THR A 285 -9.42 16.70 10.41
C THR A 285 -9.89 15.35 10.96
N ILE A 286 -10.71 14.62 10.19
CA ILE A 286 -11.32 13.31 10.54
C ILE A 286 -10.31 12.27 11.09
N MET A 287 -9.02 12.44 10.77
CA MET A 287 -7.87 11.72 11.33
C MET A 287 -7.71 11.84 12.86
N GLY A 288 -8.26 12.86 13.53
CA GLY A 288 -8.11 13.07 14.97
C GLY A 288 -8.61 11.90 15.83
N SER A 289 -9.64 11.19 15.37
CA SER A 289 -10.15 9.98 16.02
C SER A 289 -9.13 8.83 16.04
N PHE A 290 -8.32 8.71 14.98
CA PHE A 290 -7.29 7.68 14.82
C PHE A 290 -6.13 7.92 15.79
N LEU A 291 -5.68 9.17 15.91
CA LEU A 291 -4.60 9.53 16.85
C LEU A 291 -5.03 9.49 18.30
N GLN A 292 -6.29 9.81 18.61
CA GLN A 292 -6.81 9.65 19.96
C GLN A 292 -6.73 8.19 20.41
N SER A 293 -6.97 7.23 19.50
CA SER A 293 -6.78 5.80 19.77
C SER A 293 -5.31 5.44 20.02
N ILE A 294 -4.39 5.94 19.18
CA ILE A 294 -2.94 5.72 19.32
C ILE A 294 -2.41 6.29 20.64
N VAL A 295 -2.76 7.54 20.97
CA VAL A 295 -2.36 8.22 22.22
C VAL A 295 -2.95 7.50 23.43
N ARG A 296 -4.20 7.02 23.35
CA ARG A 296 -4.82 6.22 24.42
C ARG A 296 -4.08 4.90 24.64
N ASN A 297 -3.64 4.23 23.59
CA ASN A 297 -2.85 3.00 23.69
C ASN A 297 -1.44 3.24 24.22
N LEU A 298 -0.77 4.31 23.77
CA LEU A 298 0.54 4.71 24.31
C LEU A 298 0.45 5.05 25.81
N ARG A 299 -0.58 5.78 26.24
CA ARG A 299 -0.81 6.09 27.66
C ARG A 299 -1.04 4.82 28.48
N LYS A 300 -1.81 3.85 27.99
CA LYS A 300 -1.97 2.54 28.64
C LYS A 300 -0.65 1.80 28.78
N ASN A 301 0.18 1.79 27.74
CA ASN A 301 1.48 1.11 27.77
C ASN A 301 2.47 1.78 28.73
N ILE A 302 2.51 3.11 28.77
CA ILE A 302 3.34 3.86 29.73
C ILE A 302 2.86 3.62 31.16
N MET A 303 1.55 3.65 31.43
CA MET A 303 1.01 3.35 32.76
C MET A 303 1.30 1.90 33.18
N LYS A 304 1.22 0.94 32.26
CA LYS A 304 1.59 -0.47 32.53
C LYS A 304 3.07 -0.61 32.87
N LYS A 305 3.96 0.10 32.16
CA LYS A 305 5.41 0.10 32.44
C LYS A 305 5.74 0.75 33.79
N ASN A 306 5.04 1.82 34.17
CA ASN A 306 5.17 2.43 35.50
C ASN A 306 4.68 1.50 36.61
N SER A 307 3.59 0.76 36.42
CA SER A 307 3.11 -0.20 37.45
C SER A 307 4.11 -1.33 37.74
N VAL A 308 4.82 -1.82 36.72
CA VAL A 308 5.87 -2.84 36.89
C VAL A 308 7.09 -2.27 37.62
N HIS A 309 7.44 -1.01 37.38
CA HIS A 309 8.56 -0.36 38.05
C HIS A 309 8.24 -0.02 39.52
N GLN A 310 6.98 0.32 39.82
CA GLN A 310 6.51 0.59 41.17
C GLN A 310 6.52 -0.68 42.04
N ASN A 311 6.10 -1.82 41.50
CA ASN A 311 6.18 -3.12 42.18
C ASN A 311 7.64 -3.57 42.44
N SER A 312 8.58 -3.19 41.58
CA SER A 312 10.00 -3.51 41.80
C SER A 312 10.57 -2.69 42.95
N LYS A 313 10.26 -1.40 43.02
CA LYS A 313 10.75 -0.49 44.07
C LYS A 313 10.22 -0.90 45.46
N ASP A 314 8.93 -1.24 45.55
CA ASP A 314 8.34 -1.71 46.82
C ASP A 314 8.98 -3.01 47.33
N SER A 315 9.44 -3.89 46.43
CA SER A 315 10.13 -5.13 46.85
C SER A 315 11.52 -4.85 47.44
N PHE A 316 12.24 -3.86 46.93
CA PHE A 316 13.56 -3.48 47.45
C PHE A 316 13.44 -2.77 48.80
N ASP A 317 12.50 -1.84 48.95
CA ASP A 317 12.27 -1.16 50.24
C ASP A 317 11.83 -2.15 51.33
N ARG A 318 11.02 -3.16 50.98
CA ARG A 318 10.62 -4.23 51.92
C ARG A 318 11.79 -5.11 52.36
N ILE A 319 12.69 -5.47 51.43
CA ILE A 319 13.88 -6.28 51.75
C ILE A 319 14.87 -5.47 52.60
N TYR A 320 15.05 -4.19 52.29
CA TYR A 320 15.96 -3.31 53.03
C TYR A 320 15.48 -3.09 54.48
N ASN A 321 14.19 -2.83 54.69
CA ASN A 321 13.64 -2.67 56.03
C ASN A 321 13.69 -3.98 56.83
N TYR A 322 13.46 -5.14 56.20
CA TYR A 322 13.57 -6.45 56.87
C TYR A 322 15.02 -6.77 57.31
N LEU A 323 16.01 -6.35 56.53
CA LEU A 323 17.44 -6.52 56.88
C LEU A 323 17.89 -5.56 57.98
N ASN A 324 17.32 -4.34 58.02
CA ASN A 324 17.73 -3.33 59.00
C ASN A 324 17.05 -3.52 60.37
N ASP A 325 15.81 -4.06 60.41
CA ASP A 325 15.13 -4.41 61.67
C ASP A 325 15.70 -5.69 62.31
N ASN A 326 16.19 -6.64 61.51
CA ASN A 326 16.91 -7.80 62.00
C ASN A 326 18.39 -7.47 62.21
N ASN A 327 18.64 -6.59 63.18
CA ASN A 327 19.98 -6.28 63.66
C ASN A 327 20.57 -7.54 64.32
N TYR A 328 21.20 -8.40 63.50
CA TYR A 328 21.89 -9.61 63.95
C TYR A 328 23.01 -9.19 64.88
N ARG A 329 22.72 -9.28 66.19
CA ARG A 329 23.68 -9.07 67.26
C ARG A 329 24.66 -10.25 67.23
N ILE A 330 25.73 -10.11 66.45
CA ILE A 330 26.83 -11.08 66.40
C ILE A 330 27.53 -11.01 67.76
N ALA A 331 27.22 -11.96 68.65
CA ALA A 331 27.93 -12.16 69.90
C ALA A 331 29.17 -13.01 69.59
N TYR A 332 30.36 -12.40 69.71
CA TYR A 332 31.62 -13.14 69.68
C TYR A 332 31.80 -13.85 71.02
N ILE A 333 31.86 -15.17 70.97
CA ILE A 333 32.29 -16.00 72.09
C ILE A 333 33.81 -16.15 71.93
N SER A 334 34.58 -15.54 72.84
CA SER A 334 36.01 -15.85 72.96
C SER A 334 36.17 -17.07 73.86
N GLU A 335 36.72 -18.15 73.31
CA GLU A 335 37.16 -19.31 74.09
C GLU A 335 38.51 -19.00 74.74
N GLU A 336 38.64 -19.35 76.02
CA GLU A 336 39.86 -19.28 76.84
C GLU A 336 40.56 -20.64 76.86
#